data_AF-A0A210QC54-F1
#
_entry.id   AF-A0A210QC54-F1
#
_cell.length_a   1.000
_cell.length_b   1.000
_cell.length_c   1.000
_cell.angle_alpha   90.00
_cell.angle_beta   90.00
_cell.angle_gamma   90.00
#
_symmetry.space_group_name_H-M   'P 1'
#
loop_
_entity.id
_entity.type
_entity.pdbx_description
1 polymer ?
#
loop_
_entity_poly.entity_id
_entity_poly.type
_entity_poly.pdbx_seq_one_letter_code
_entity_poly.pdbx_strand_id
1 'polypeptide(L)'
;MDAKYHSVVLGHSYIRSLGEHMKTFSEDRNLRLCGDYDVIIQARGGPNIQKLLQASASLLSIYLPADDSSLFLGGNDLCDSRHSPKKLCVDLVSIAEFLRSGVGV
;
A
#
# COMPACT_ATOMS: atom_id res chain seq x y z
N MET A 1 -9.10 -9.67 21.74
CA MET A 1 -8.28 -8.49 22.05
C MET A 1 -8.29 -7.68 20.77
N ASP A 2 -8.82 -6.46 20.83
CA ASP A 2 -8.82 -5.57 19.68
C ASP A 2 -7.38 -5.09 19.47
N ALA A 3 -6.93 -5.03 18.21
CA ALA A 3 -5.59 -4.55 17.90
C ALA A 3 -5.44 -3.09 18.33
N LYS A 4 -4.25 -2.74 18.82
CA LYS A 4 -3.93 -1.39 19.30
C LYS A 4 -3.40 -0.49 18.19
N TYR A 5 -2.82 -1.08 17.14
CA TYR A 5 -2.23 -0.37 16.01
C TYR A 5 -2.65 -1.00 14.69
N HIS A 6 -2.99 -0.18 13.69
CA HIS A 6 -3.32 -0.61 12.34
C HIS A 6 -2.20 -0.22 11.37
N SER A 7 -1.55 -1.20 10.76
CA SER A 7 -0.54 -0.98 9.72
C SER A 7 -1.13 -1.34 8.36
N VAL A 8 -1.10 -0.41 7.41
CA VAL A 8 -1.58 -0.67 6.05
C VAL A 8 -0.39 -1.00 5.13
N VAL A 9 -0.47 -2.11 4.41
CA VAL A 9 0.50 -2.42 3.34
C VAL A 9 -0.17 -2.28 1.99
N LEU A 10 0.33 -1.31 1.23
CA LEU A 10 -0.12 -0.92 -0.09
C LEU A 10 0.79 -1.51 -1.16
N GLY A 11 0.23 -2.13 -2.20
CA GLY A 11 1.09 -2.53 -3.31
C GLY A 11 0.41 -3.17 -4.51
N HIS A 12 1.26 -3.67 -5.41
CA HIS A 12 0.83 -4.33 -6.63
C HIS A 12 0.65 -5.85 -6.44
N SER A 13 0.81 -6.62 -7.52
CA SER A 13 0.72 -8.09 -7.56
C SER A 13 1.49 -8.81 -6.44
N TYR A 14 2.66 -8.32 -6.05
CA TYR A 14 3.47 -8.96 -4.99
C TYR A 14 2.78 -8.89 -3.62
N ILE A 15 2.36 -7.69 -3.20
CA ILE A 15 1.66 -7.50 -1.93
C ILE A 15 0.31 -8.22 -1.93
N ARG A 16 -0.37 -8.31 -3.09
CA ARG A 16 -1.58 -9.12 -3.20
C ARG A 16 -1.29 -10.60 -2.89
N SER A 17 -0.24 -11.17 -3.50
CA SER A 17 0.17 -12.54 -3.23
C SER A 17 0.57 -12.76 -1.77
N LEU A 18 1.24 -11.78 -1.15
CA LEU A 18 1.56 -11.80 0.28
C LEU A 18 0.30 -11.85 1.16
N GLY A 19 -0.73 -11.07 0.83
CA GLY A 19 -2.02 -11.12 1.53
C GLY A 19 -2.73 -12.47 1.41
N GLU A 20 -2.69 -13.11 0.24
CA GLU A 20 -3.24 -14.46 0.06
C GLU A 20 -2.44 -15.53 0.82
N HIS A 21 -1.12 -15.36 0.87
CA HIS A 21 -0.24 -16.20 1.69
C HIS A 21 -0.60 -16.10 3.17
N MET A 22 -0.74 -14.90 3.72
CA MET A 22 -1.13 -14.66 5.12
C MET A 22 -2.51 -15.24 5.48
N LYS A 23 -3.43 -15.33 4.52
CA LYS A 23 -4.75 -15.96 4.72
C LYS A 23 -4.65 -17.48 4.77
N THR A 24 -3.74 -18.05 3.98
CA THR A 24 -3.54 -19.49 3.83
C THR A 24 -2.72 -20.07 4.97
N PHE A 25 -1.65 -19.38 5.39
CA PHE A 25 -0.70 -19.82 6.41
C PHE A 25 -0.89 -19.02 7.69
N SER A 26 -1.60 -19.61 8.66
CA SER A 26 -1.98 -18.95 9.91
C SER A 26 -0.80 -18.47 10.76
N GLU A 27 0.33 -19.17 10.66
CA GLU A 27 1.60 -18.86 11.30
C GLU A 27 2.27 -17.60 10.74
N ASP A 28 1.88 -17.18 9.53
CA ASP A 28 2.36 -15.97 8.85
C ASP A 28 1.35 -14.83 8.92
N ARG A 29 0.21 -15.05 9.61
CA ARG A 29 -0.79 -14.01 9.81
C ARG A 29 -0.13 -12.78 10.42
N ASN A 30 -0.61 -11.62 10.00
CA ASN A 30 -0.14 -10.34 10.50
C ASN A 30 1.36 -10.10 10.29
N LEU A 31 1.97 -10.78 9.29
CA LEU A 31 3.42 -10.78 9.05
C LEU A 31 4.24 -11.18 10.29
N ARG A 32 3.65 -11.98 11.20
CA ARG A 32 4.25 -12.36 12.48
C ARG A 32 4.59 -11.18 13.41
N LEU A 33 3.96 -10.01 13.19
CA LEU A 33 4.04 -8.90 14.13
C LEU A 33 3.32 -9.26 15.44
N CYS A 34 3.69 -8.57 16.53
CA CYS A 34 3.08 -8.83 17.84
C CYS A 34 1.56 -8.59 17.80
N GLY A 35 0.83 -9.21 18.74
CA GLY A 35 -0.64 -9.18 18.78
C GLY A 35 -1.27 -7.79 18.98
N ASP A 36 -0.47 -6.75 19.16
CA ASP A 36 -0.93 -5.36 19.25
C ASP A 36 -1.14 -4.73 17.87
N TYR A 37 -0.63 -5.33 16.79
CA TYR A 37 -0.76 -4.82 15.42
C TYR A 37 -1.87 -5.55 14.67
N ASP A 38 -2.48 -4.85 13.72
CA ASP A 38 -3.33 -5.41 12.67
C ASP A 38 -2.84 -4.91 11.31
N VAL A 39 -2.33 -5.83 10.50
CA VAL A 39 -1.75 -5.58 9.19
C VAL A 39 -2.84 -5.76 8.14
N ILE A 40 -3.23 -4.64 7.55
CA ILE A 40 -4.26 -4.57 6.53
C ILE A 40 -3.58 -4.57 5.17
N ILE A 41 -3.71 -5.70 4.45
CA ILE A 41 -3.17 -5.84 3.10
C ILE A 41 -4.14 -5.25 2.08
N GLN A 42 -3.64 -4.30 1.31
CA GLN A 42 -4.43 -3.59 0.33
C GLN A 42 -3.66 -3.47 -0.98
N ALA A 43 -3.95 -4.39 -1.89
CA ALA A 43 -3.20 -4.51 -3.11
C ALA A 43 -4.06 -4.84 -4.31
N ARG A 44 -3.64 -4.33 -5.47
CA ARG A 44 -4.29 -4.58 -6.76
C ARG A 44 -3.24 -4.95 -7.80
N GLY A 45 -3.49 -6.00 -8.58
CA GLY A 45 -2.59 -6.38 -9.66
C GLY A 45 -2.68 -5.44 -10.85
N GLY A 46 -1.53 -5.00 -11.39
CA GLY A 46 -1.43 -4.26 -12.64
C GLY A 46 -1.52 -2.71 -12.66
N PRO A 47 -1.92 -1.96 -11.60
CA PRO A 47 -1.88 -0.51 -11.66
C PRO A 47 -0.44 0.00 -11.52
N ASN A 48 -0.12 1.02 -12.30
CA ASN A 48 1.05 1.88 -12.11
C ASN A 48 0.67 3.03 -11.16
N ILE A 49 1.62 3.88 -10.79
CA ILE A 49 1.37 4.95 -9.82
C ILE A 49 0.29 5.92 -10.31
N GLN A 50 0.28 6.28 -11.59
CA GLN A 50 -0.77 7.15 -12.13
C GLN A 50 -2.18 6.58 -11.95
N LYS A 51 -2.37 5.28 -12.21
CA LYS A 51 -3.67 4.62 -12.03
C LYS A 51 -4.08 4.54 -10.56
N LEU A 52 -3.12 4.40 -9.65
CA LEU A 52 -3.38 4.49 -8.20
C LEU A 52 -3.80 5.89 -7.78
N LEU A 53 -3.11 6.93 -8.28
CA LEU A 53 -3.44 8.33 -8.01
C LEU A 53 -4.81 8.73 -8.58
N GLN A 54 -5.19 8.20 -9.75
CA GLN A 54 -6.53 8.44 -10.32
C GLN A 54 -7.65 7.76 -9.52
N ALA A 55 -7.35 6.62 -8.88
CA ALA A 55 -8.29 5.93 -8.00
C ALA A 55 -8.23 6.44 -6.54
N SER A 56 -7.40 7.45 -6.26
CA SER A 56 -7.03 7.90 -4.91
C SER A 56 -8.22 8.25 -4.01
N ALA A 57 -9.26 8.93 -4.52
CA ALA A 57 -10.39 9.35 -3.70
C ALA A 57 -11.17 8.18 -3.06
N SER A 58 -11.26 7.03 -3.74
CA SER A 58 -11.91 5.82 -3.21
C SER A 58 -10.95 4.87 -2.52
N LEU A 59 -9.66 4.92 -2.89
CA LEU A 59 -8.59 4.16 -2.26
C LEU A 59 -8.29 4.72 -0.86
N LEU A 60 -8.07 6.02 -0.73
CA LEU A 60 -7.69 6.70 0.51
C LEU A 60 -8.76 6.70 1.60
N SER A 61 -10.04 6.72 1.21
CA SER A 61 -11.14 6.54 2.16
C SER A 61 -11.20 5.12 2.76
N ILE A 62 -10.56 4.14 2.12
CA ILE A 62 -10.43 2.75 2.64
C ILE A 62 -9.15 2.61 3.51
N TYR A 63 -8.24 3.61 3.46
CA TYR A 63 -6.92 3.57 4.09
C TYR A 63 -6.80 4.22 5.46
N LEU A 64 -7.88 4.78 6.01
CA LEU A 64 -7.85 5.53 7.28
C LEU A 64 -8.86 4.96 8.29
N PRO A 65 -8.48 4.82 9.58
CA PRO A 65 -7.26 5.33 10.21
C PRO A 65 -6.20 4.22 10.37
N ALA A 66 -5.11 4.30 9.60
CA ALA A 66 -3.90 3.50 9.84
C ALA A 66 -2.89 4.32 10.64
N ASP A 67 -2.23 3.71 11.62
CA ASP A 67 -1.14 4.32 12.40
C ASP A 67 0.14 4.43 11.57
N ASP A 68 0.35 3.48 10.65
CA ASP A 68 1.45 3.50 9.70
C ASP A 68 1.06 2.90 8.34
N SER A 69 1.84 3.24 7.31
CA SER A 69 1.64 2.72 5.96
C SER A 69 2.95 2.36 5.28
N SER A 70 3.01 1.17 4.67
CA SER A 70 4.12 0.72 3.83
C SER A 70 3.71 0.70 2.35
N LEU A 71 4.47 1.40 1.51
CA LEU A 71 4.17 1.56 0.07
C LEU A 71 5.11 0.71 -0.80
N PHE A 72 4.56 -0.29 -1.49
CA PHE A 72 5.26 -1.13 -2.46
C PHE A 72 4.75 -0.83 -3.88
N LEU A 73 5.22 0.28 -4.44
CA LEU A 73 4.78 0.83 -5.71
C LEU A 73 5.94 0.93 -6.71
N GLY A 74 5.64 1.22 -7.99
CA GLY A 74 6.66 1.53 -9.00
C GLY A 74 7.15 0.33 -9.82
N GLY A 75 6.96 -0.91 -9.35
CA GLY A 75 7.38 -2.10 -10.10
C GLY A 75 6.76 -2.19 -11.51
N ASN A 76 5.50 -1.80 -11.67
CA ASN A 76 4.83 -1.76 -12.97
C ASN A 76 5.26 -0.55 -13.81
N ASP A 77 5.59 0.57 -13.16
CA ASP A 77 6.05 1.80 -13.80
C ASP A 77 7.41 1.60 -14.46
N LEU A 78 8.31 0.84 -13.81
CA LEU A 78 9.62 0.46 -14.39
C LEU A 78 9.50 -0.43 -15.62
N CYS A 79 8.40 -1.20 -15.76
CA CYS A 79 8.14 -2.04 -16.93
C CYS A 79 7.54 -1.25 -18.11
N ASP A 80 7.08 -0.01 -17.89
CA ASP A 80 6.48 0.83 -18.92
C ASP A 80 7.52 1.84 -19.43
N SER A 81 8.00 1.63 -20.66
CA SER A 81 9.02 2.46 -21.31
C SER A 81 8.63 3.94 -21.44
N ARG A 82 7.37 4.30 -21.22
CA ARG A 82 6.89 5.69 -21.19
C ARG A 82 7.22 6.41 -19.88
N HIS A 83 7.60 5.68 -18.82
CA HIS A 83 7.95 6.26 -17.53
C HIS A 83 9.47 6.33 -17.37
N SER A 84 9.99 7.53 -17.13
CA SER A 84 11.39 7.68 -16.73
C SER A 84 11.53 7.38 -15.23
N PRO A 85 12.66 6.80 -14.78
CA PRO A 85 12.94 6.63 -13.35
C PRO A 85 12.83 7.93 -12.56
N LYS A 86 13.22 9.07 -13.17
CA LYS A 86 13.09 10.39 -12.56
C LYS A 86 11.61 10.75 -12.27
N LYS A 87 10.72 10.49 -13.22
CA LYS A 87 9.28 10.73 -13.04
C LYS A 87 8.70 9.84 -11.94
N LEU A 88 9.10 8.58 -11.90
CA LEU A 88 8.71 7.64 -10.85
C LEU A 88 9.11 8.15 -9.45
N CYS A 89 10.34 8.64 -9.27
CA CYS A 89 10.76 9.23 -8.00
C CYS A 89 9.89 10.43 -7.59
N VAL A 90 9.57 11.33 -8.52
CA VAL A 90 8.69 12.48 -8.25
C VAL A 90 7.30 12.03 -7.82
N ASP A 91 6.75 11.00 -8.46
CA ASP A 91 5.41 10.49 -8.15
C ASP A 91 5.36 9.81 -6.77
N LEU A 92 6.41 9.06 -6.41
CA LEU A 92 6.55 8.45 -5.09
C LEU A 92 6.64 9.51 -3.98
N VAL A 93 7.43 10.56 -4.18
CA VAL A 93 7.52 11.68 -3.23
C VAL A 93 6.17 12.36 -3.09
N SER A 94 5.48 12.63 -4.19
CA SER A 94 4.14 13.26 -4.18
C SER A 94 3.12 12.44 -3.39
N ILE A 95 3.14 11.10 -3.49
CA ILE A 95 2.28 10.22 -2.69
C ILE A 95 2.64 10.30 -1.21
N ALA A 96 3.92 10.23 -0.87
CA ALA A 96 4.37 10.30 0.52
C ALA A 96 3.98 11.64 1.16
N GLU A 97 4.13 12.74 0.42
CA GLU A 97 3.69 14.07 0.85
C GLU A 97 2.18 14.16 1.01
N PHE A 98 1.42 13.55 0.09
CA PHE A 98 -0.04 13.48 0.18
C PHE A 98 -0.48 12.76 1.47
N LEU A 99 0.09 11.58 1.76
CA LEU A 99 -0.22 10.81 2.97
C LEU A 99 0.20 11.56 4.24
N ARG A 100 1.39 12.18 4.25
CA ARG A 100 1.88 12.98 5.38
C ARG A 100 1.00 14.19 5.68
N SER A 101 0.52 14.87 4.64
CA SER A 101 -0.20 16.14 4.78
C SER A 101 -1.65 15.93 5.25
N GLY A 102 -2.12 14.68 5.33
CA GLY A 102 -3.43 14.34 5.89
C GLY A 102 -4.61 14.98 5.15
N VAL A 103 -4.44 15.40 3.90
CA VAL A 103 -5.48 16.13 3.18
C VAL A 103 -6.49 15.14 2.60
N GLY A 104 -7.46 14.75 3.42
CA GLY A 104 -8.77 14.29 2.98
C GLY A 104 -9.24 12.91 3.45
N VAL A 105 -9.44 12.74 4.77
CA VAL A 105 -10.67 12.15 5.32
C VAL A 105 -11.12 13.02 6.49
#